data_AF-A0A151BXX3-F1
#
_entry.id   AF-A0A151BXX3-F1
#
_cell.length_a   1.000
_cell.length_b   1.000
_cell.length_c   1.000
_cell.angle_alpha   90.00
_cell.angle_beta   90.00
_cell.angle_gamma   90.00
#
_symmetry.space_group_name_H-M   'P 1'
#
loop_
_entity.id
_entity.type
_entity.pdbx_description
1 polymer ?
#
loop_
_entity_poly.entity_id
_entity_poly.type
_entity_poly.pdbx_seq_one_letter_code
_entity_poly.pdbx_strand_id
1 'polypeptide(L)'
;MSYCRWSTDSFRSDVYVYGSDAGFITHVAGNKRVLADDAHAPSLQLLIDGKAGEWVAANEAWQQILEAAASVPIEHPDAGKSFIDDTPGECADRLEGLALQGFRIPEGVIDDLRAEQAVHGGDEQNP
;
A
#
# COMPACT_ATOMS: atom_id res chain seq x y z
N MET A 1 5.97 -4.97 -11.26
CA MET A 1 6.43 -5.09 -9.84
C MET A 1 5.35 -4.53 -8.93
N SER A 2 5.15 -5.00 -7.69
CA SER A 2 4.15 -4.43 -6.76
C SER A 2 4.87 -3.60 -5.70
N TYR A 3 4.46 -2.35 -5.50
CA TYR A 3 5.04 -1.44 -4.51
C TYR A 3 4.34 -1.58 -3.16
N CYS A 4 3.01 -1.61 -3.18
CA CYS A 4 2.20 -1.90 -2.00
C CYS A 4 0.91 -2.60 -2.41
N ARG A 5 0.11 -3.04 -1.44
CA ARG A 5 -1.24 -3.58 -1.59
C ARG A 5 -2.13 -2.98 -0.51
N TRP A 6 -3.45 -3.17 -0.58
CA TRP A 6 -4.34 -2.78 0.52
C TRP A 6 -3.97 -3.43 1.86
N SER A 7 -3.34 -4.62 1.84
CA SER A 7 -2.86 -5.31 3.04
C SER A 7 -1.55 -4.77 3.60
N THR A 8 -0.83 -3.92 2.86
CA THR A 8 0.40 -3.28 3.33
C THR A 8 0.09 -2.43 4.57
N ASP A 9 1.06 -2.33 5.47
CA ASP A 9 0.93 -1.64 6.75
C ASP A 9 -0.28 -2.14 7.57
N SER A 10 -0.35 -3.46 7.79
CA SER A 10 -1.42 -4.08 8.58
C SER A 10 -2.84 -3.77 8.08
N PHE A 11 -3.06 -3.84 6.76
CA PHE A 11 -4.35 -3.52 6.13
C PHE A 11 -4.81 -2.05 6.24
N ARG A 12 -3.86 -1.12 6.41
CA ARG A 12 -4.15 0.33 6.51
C ARG A 12 -3.93 1.11 5.22
N SER A 13 -3.32 0.50 4.20
CA SER A 13 -3.13 1.14 2.90
C SER A 13 -4.47 1.39 2.20
N ASP A 14 -4.74 2.64 1.85
CA ASP A 14 -5.89 3.01 1.02
C ASP A 14 -5.61 2.80 -0.48
N VAL A 15 -4.40 2.34 -0.84
CA VAL A 15 -3.99 2.12 -2.23
C VAL A 15 -3.40 0.73 -2.46
N TYR A 16 -3.54 0.26 -3.70
CA TYR A 16 -2.81 -0.88 -4.25
C TYR A 16 -2.08 -0.43 -5.51
N VAL A 17 -0.75 -0.45 -5.49
CA VAL A 17 0.11 0.09 -6.54
C VAL A 17 1.04 -0.98 -7.12
N TYR A 18 1.08 -1.09 -8.45
CA TYR A 18 1.98 -1.99 -9.15
C TYR A 18 2.27 -1.53 -10.59
N GLY A 19 3.49 -1.78 -11.06
CA GLY A 19 3.87 -1.63 -12.47
C GLY A 19 3.40 -2.81 -13.33
N SER A 20 2.94 -2.50 -14.53
CA SER A 20 2.43 -3.40 -15.57
C SER A 20 2.92 -2.99 -16.95
N ASP A 21 2.64 -3.78 -17.99
CA ASP A 21 2.99 -3.43 -19.38
C ASP A 21 2.22 -2.20 -19.89
N ALA A 22 1.13 -1.82 -19.23
CA ALA A 22 0.34 -0.63 -19.56
C ALA A 22 0.80 0.62 -18.80
N GLY A 23 1.86 0.54 -17.99
CA GLY A 23 2.29 1.59 -17.07
C GLY A 23 2.09 1.22 -15.61
N PHE A 24 2.06 2.24 -14.76
CA PHE A 24 1.98 2.14 -13.30
C PHE A 24 0.53 2.30 -12.85
N ILE A 25 -0.01 1.24 -12.27
CA ILE A 25 -1.42 1.15 -11.91
C ILE A 25 -1.58 1.48 -10.43
N THR A 26 -2.48 2.42 -10.12
CA THR A 26 -2.93 2.74 -8.76
C THR A 26 -4.41 2.44 -8.62
N HIS A 27 -4.77 1.50 -7.74
CA HIS A 27 -6.15 1.29 -7.30
C HIS A 27 -6.36 1.99 -5.95
N VAL A 28 -7.33 2.88 -5.89
CA VAL A 28 -7.78 3.51 -4.64
C VAL A 28 -8.88 2.65 -4.02
N ALA A 29 -8.77 2.35 -2.73
CA ALA A 29 -9.78 1.61 -2.00
C ALA A 29 -11.12 2.37 -2.01
N GLY A 30 -12.23 1.67 -2.18
CA GLY A 30 -13.57 2.24 -2.01
C GLY A 30 -14.03 2.26 -0.56
N ASN A 31 -13.51 1.32 0.25
CA ASN A 31 -13.81 1.17 1.66
C ASN A 31 -12.52 0.97 2.44
N LYS A 32 -12.52 1.36 3.72
CA LYS A 32 -11.44 1.09 4.66
C LYS A 32 -11.94 0.35 5.88
N ARG A 33 -11.05 -0.44 6.50
CA ARG A 33 -11.30 -1.06 7.79
C ARG A 33 -11.11 -0.04 8.90
N VAL A 34 -12.06 0.02 9.82
CA VAL A 34 -11.94 0.80 11.05
C VAL A 34 -11.21 -0.07 12.07
N LEU A 35 -9.93 0.22 12.26
CA LEU A 35 -9.04 -0.47 13.20
C LEU A 35 -8.61 0.51 14.30
N ALA A 36 -8.49 0.04 15.53
CA ALA A 36 -7.87 0.80 16.61
C ALA A 36 -6.42 1.14 16.24
N ASP A 37 -5.89 2.29 16.64
CA ASP A 37 -4.59 2.77 16.16
C ASP A 37 -3.42 1.86 16.53
N ASP A 38 -3.52 1.14 17.65
CA ASP A 38 -2.54 0.16 18.13
C ASP A 38 -2.71 -1.25 17.55
N ALA A 39 -3.74 -1.47 16.72
CA ALA A 39 -3.99 -2.76 16.09
C ALA A 39 -3.10 -2.94 14.85
N HIS A 40 -2.18 -3.91 14.93
CA HIS A 40 -1.21 -4.23 13.88
C HIS A 40 -1.05 -5.74 13.70
N ALA A 41 -0.58 -6.14 12.51
CA ALA A 41 -0.19 -7.51 12.23
C ALA A 41 0.97 -7.95 13.14
N PRO A 42 1.05 -9.24 13.51
CA PRO A 42 2.14 -9.74 14.33
C PRO A 42 3.49 -9.59 13.63
N SER A 43 4.51 -9.18 14.39
CA SER A 43 5.86 -9.01 13.88
C SER A 43 6.47 -10.33 13.42
N LEU A 44 7.09 -10.32 12.24
CA LEU A 44 7.89 -11.45 11.74
C LEU A 44 9.12 -11.74 12.62
N GLN A 45 9.53 -10.81 13.48
CA GLN A 45 10.62 -11.03 14.43
C GLN A 45 10.35 -12.24 15.34
N LEU A 46 9.08 -12.53 15.67
CA LEU A 46 8.73 -13.73 16.43
C LEU A 46 9.13 -15.01 15.69
N LEU A 47 9.01 -15.05 14.36
CA LEU A 47 9.47 -16.19 13.58
C LEU A 47 11.00 -16.28 13.55
N ILE A 48 11.67 -15.14 13.39
CA ILE A 48 13.15 -15.05 13.39
C ILE A 48 13.71 -15.53 14.74
N ASP A 49 13.05 -15.19 15.84
CA ASP A 49 13.43 -15.58 17.20
C ASP A 49 13.06 -17.05 17.52
N GLY A 50 12.52 -17.81 16.56
CA GLY A 50 12.12 -19.21 16.75
C GLY A 50 10.82 -19.39 17.55
N LYS A 51 10.05 -18.31 17.77
CA LYS A 51 8.79 -18.29 18.53
C LYS A 51 7.58 -18.49 17.63
N ALA A 52 7.62 -19.52 16.77
CA ALA A 52 6.56 -19.78 15.80
C ALA A 52 5.17 -19.96 16.44
N GLY A 53 5.09 -20.60 17.62
CA GLY A 53 3.84 -20.76 18.35
C GLY A 53 3.21 -19.43 18.80
N GLU A 54 4.02 -18.49 19.29
CA GLU A 54 3.57 -17.14 19.67
C GLU A 54 3.09 -16.36 18.44
N TRP A 55 3.81 -16.49 17.32
CA TRP A 55 3.41 -15.85 16.06
C TRP A 55 2.07 -16.39 15.56
N VAL A 56 1.84 -17.71 15.59
CA VAL A 56 0.56 -18.31 15.16
C VAL A 56 -0.60 -17.81 16.03
N ALA A 57 -0.45 -17.84 17.35
CA ALA A 57 -1.50 -17.35 18.26
C ALA A 57 -1.79 -15.85 18.05
N ALA A 58 -0.75 -15.03 17.87
CA ALA A 58 -0.92 -13.60 17.58
C ALA A 58 -1.55 -13.36 16.21
N ASN A 59 -1.23 -14.18 15.20
CA ASN A 59 -1.83 -14.10 13.88
C ASN A 59 -3.31 -14.51 13.90
N GLU A 60 -3.68 -15.55 14.64
CA GLU A 60 -5.10 -15.93 14.83
C GLU A 60 -5.91 -14.80 15.46
N ALA A 61 -5.38 -14.17 16.53
CA ALA A 61 -6.01 -13.01 17.15
C ALA A 61 -6.13 -11.82 16.17
N TRP A 62 -5.09 -11.58 15.37
CA TRP A 62 -5.10 -10.55 14.34
C TRP A 62 -6.16 -10.80 13.25
N GLN A 63 -6.31 -12.04 12.79
CA GLN A 63 -7.37 -12.39 11.83
C GLN A 63 -8.76 -12.15 12.41
N GLN A 64 -8.99 -12.48 13.68
CA GLN A 64 -10.26 -12.19 14.36
C GLN A 64 -10.54 -10.68 14.45
N ILE A 65 -9.53 -9.86 14.71
CA ILE A 65 -9.67 -8.39 14.69
C ILE A 65 -10.06 -7.91 13.29
N LEU A 66 -9.40 -8.41 12.24
CA LEU A 66 -9.69 -8.03 10.86
C LEU A 66 -11.08 -8.44 10.40
N GLU A 67 -11.57 -9.59 10.86
CA GLU A 67 -12.91 -10.11 10.57
C GLU A 67 -14.00 -9.30 11.30
N ALA A 68 -13.74 -8.89 12.53
CA ALA A 68 -14.67 -8.09 13.33
C ALA A 68 -14.65 -6.60 12.98
N ALA A 69 -13.60 -6.10 12.32
CA ALA A 69 -13.44 -4.69 11.98
C ALA A 69 -14.55 -4.22 11.03
N ALA A 70 -15.18 -3.11 11.37
CA ALA A 70 -16.15 -2.48 10.48
C ALA A 70 -15.47 -2.03 9.18
N SER A 71 -16.15 -2.23 8.06
CA SER A 71 -15.76 -1.69 6.75
C SER A 71 -16.62 -0.48 6.45
N VAL A 72 -16.01 0.69 6.28
CA VAL A 72 -16.72 1.95 5.99
C VAL A 72 -16.30 2.51 4.63
N PRO A 73 -17.21 3.13 3.88
CA PRO A 73 -16.86 3.86 2.67
C PRO A 73 -15.81 4.95 2.93
N ILE A 74 -14.92 5.15 1.97
CA ILE A 74 -14.07 6.33 1.93
C ILE A 74 -14.85 7.42 1.23
N GLU A 75 -15.28 8.44 1.97
CA GLU A 75 -16.02 9.59 1.45
C GLU A 75 -15.09 10.54 0.67
N HIS A 76 -14.72 10.15 -0.55
CA HIS A 76 -13.89 10.94 -1.45
C HIS A 76 -14.26 10.67 -2.92
N PRO A 77 -14.23 11.67 -3.82
CA PRO A 77 -14.54 11.47 -5.24
C PRO A 77 -13.69 10.41 -5.94
N ASP A 78 -12.46 10.18 -5.46
CA ASP A 78 -11.53 9.20 -6.03
C ASP A 78 -11.56 7.82 -5.37
N ALA A 79 -12.37 7.63 -4.33
CA ALA A 79 -12.56 6.33 -3.71
C ALA A 79 -13.07 5.29 -4.72
N GLY A 80 -12.44 4.11 -4.75
CA GLY A 80 -12.78 3.03 -5.67
C GLY A 80 -12.31 3.22 -7.11
N LYS A 81 -11.63 4.33 -7.44
CA LYS A 81 -11.09 4.55 -8.79
C LYS A 81 -9.78 3.83 -9.01
N SER A 82 -9.46 3.66 -10.28
CA SER A 82 -8.16 3.15 -10.74
C SER A 82 -7.55 4.16 -11.71
N PHE A 83 -6.24 4.30 -11.63
CA PHE A 83 -5.45 5.18 -12.48
C PHE A 83 -4.30 4.41 -13.10
N ILE A 84 -3.86 4.86 -14.27
CA ILE A 84 -2.71 4.34 -14.98
C ILE A 84 -1.86 5.56 -15.35
N ASP A 85 -0.60 5.53 -14.93
CA ASP A 85 0.40 6.55 -15.22
C ASP A 85 1.50 5.93 -16.09
N ASP A 86 2.06 6.69 -17.03
CA ASP A 86 3.02 6.13 -18.00
C ASP A 86 4.39 5.92 -17.35
N THR A 87 4.72 6.77 -16.38
CA THR A 87 6.02 6.74 -15.69
C THR A 87 5.88 6.50 -14.18
N PRO A 88 6.91 5.95 -13.52
CA PRO A 88 6.89 5.80 -12.07
C PRO A 88 6.87 7.16 -11.36
N GLY A 89 7.45 8.20 -11.96
CA GLY A 89 7.43 9.57 -11.44
C GLY A 89 6.04 10.18 -11.41
N GLU A 90 5.25 10.03 -12.49
CA GLU A 90 3.84 10.46 -12.52
C GLU A 90 2.98 9.69 -11.51
N CYS A 91 3.26 8.39 -11.36
CA CYS A 91 2.61 7.58 -10.32
C CYS A 91 2.93 8.12 -8.92
N ALA A 92 4.19 8.47 -8.65
CA ALA A 92 4.59 9.09 -7.38
C ALA A 92 3.89 10.44 -7.14
N ASP A 93 3.82 11.32 -8.16
CA ASP A 93 3.09 12.60 -8.08
C ASP A 93 1.61 12.37 -7.71
N ARG A 94 0.98 11.35 -8.30
CA ARG A 94 -0.40 10.96 -7.98
C ARG A 94 -0.55 10.53 -6.52
N LEU A 95 0.35 9.68 -6.03
CA LEU A 95 0.30 9.21 -4.64
C LEU A 95 0.53 10.34 -3.64
N GLU A 96 1.43 11.29 -3.92
CA GLU A 96 1.59 12.50 -3.13
C GLU A 96 0.29 13.33 -3.10
N GLY A 97 -0.35 13.50 -4.26
CA GLY A 97 -1.65 14.16 -4.37
C GLY A 97 -2.75 13.50 -3.53
N LEU A 98 -2.83 12.16 -3.55
CA LEU A 98 -3.77 11.39 -2.73
C LEU A 98 -3.43 11.53 -1.23
N ALA A 99 -2.15 11.48 -0.85
CA ALA A 99 -1.74 11.66 0.54
C ALA A 99 -2.15 13.03 1.09
N LEU A 100 -2.00 14.10 0.29
CA LEU A 100 -2.46 15.45 0.65
C LEU A 100 -3.98 15.55 0.82
N GLN A 101 -4.74 14.67 0.17
CA GLN A 101 -6.20 14.56 0.30
C GLN A 101 -6.63 13.66 1.47
N GLY A 102 -5.68 13.08 2.22
CA GLY A 102 -5.93 12.29 3.42
C GLY A 102 -6.02 10.79 3.19
N PHE A 103 -5.67 10.28 2.01
CA PHE A 103 -5.50 8.84 1.79
C PHE A 103 -4.24 8.34 2.48
N ARG A 104 -4.33 7.15 3.08
CA ARG A 104 -3.19 6.47 3.70
C ARG A 104 -2.36 5.77 2.64
N ILE A 105 -1.21 6.36 2.33
CA ILE A 105 -0.18 5.76 1.47
C ILE A 105 0.89 5.13 2.35
N PRO A 106 1.28 3.87 2.15
CA PRO A 106 2.34 3.26 2.95
C PRO A 106 3.67 3.98 2.80
N GLU A 107 4.43 4.05 3.89
CA GLU A 107 5.76 4.64 3.92
C GLU A 107 6.70 3.95 2.91
N GLY A 108 7.58 4.72 2.28
CA GLY A 108 8.57 4.23 1.32
C GLY A 108 8.05 4.00 -0.11
N VAL A 109 6.75 3.83 -0.32
CA VAL A 109 6.18 3.55 -1.66
C VAL A 109 6.48 4.67 -2.66
N ILE A 110 6.35 5.92 -2.24
CA ILE A 110 6.66 7.09 -3.07
C ILE A 110 8.16 7.14 -3.36
N ASP A 111 9.01 6.91 -2.36
CA ASP A 111 10.46 6.91 -2.53
C ASP A 111 10.93 5.81 -3.49
N ASP A 112 10.35 4.61 -3.41
CA ASP A 112 10.63 3.50 -4.33
C ASP A 112 10.29 3.87 -5.78
N LEU A 113 9.14 4.50 -6.02
CA LEU A 113 8.74 4.98 -7.35
C LEU A 113 9.66 6.09 -7.85
N ARG A 114 10.07 7.03 -6.98
CA ARG A 114 11.03 8.08 -7.34
C ARG A 114 12.41 7.50 -7.66
N ALA A 115 12.85 6.50 -6.90
CA ALA A 115 14.10 5.79 -7.17
C ALA A 115 14.04 5.07 -8.52
N GLU A 116 12.93 4.42 -8.83
CA GLU A 116 12.72 3.78 -10.13
C GLU A 116 12.70 4.80 -11.28
N GLN A 117 12.07 5.96 -11.12
CA GLN A 117 12.10 7.04 -12.10
C GLN A 117 13.52 7.50 -12.43
N ALA A 118 14.39 7.60 -11.43
CA ALA A 118 15.78 8.00 -11.62
C ALA A 118 16.57 6.98 -12.46
N VAL A 119 16.21 5.69 -12.37
CA VAL A 119 16.78 4.63 -13.22
C VAL A 119 16.16 4.67 -14.61
N HIS A 120 14.83 4.81 -14.70
CA HIS A 120 14.08 4.78 -15.96
C HIS A 120 14.43 5.95 -16.90
N GLY A 121 14.70 7.14 -16.35
CA GLY A 121 15.18 8.30 -17.12
C GLY A 121 16.62 8.19 -17.63
N GLY A 122 17.36 7.13 -17.24
CA GLY A 122 18.73 6.85 -17.71
C GLY A 122 18.80 6.10 -19.04
N ASP A 123 17.71 5.44 -19.46
CA ASP A 123 17.69 4.61 -20.67
C ASP A 123 17.27 5.37 -21.95
N GLU A 124 16.77 6.61 -21.82
CA GLU A 124 16.29 7.43 -22.94
C GLU A 124 17.38 8.31 -23.59
N GLN A 125 18.65 8.12 -23.20
CA GLN A 125 19.79 8.81 -23.80
C GLN A 125 20.79 7.82 -24.40
N ASN A 126 20.41 7.19 -25.51
CA ASN A 126 21.41 6.65 -26.43
C ASN A 126 21.02 7.01 -27.88
N PRO A 127 21.76 7.91 -28.55
CA PRO A 127 21.44 8.42 -29.88
C PRO A 127 21.58 7.38 -31.01
#